data_AF-A0A4Q0M673-F1
#
_entry.id   AF-A0A4Q0M673-F1
#
_cell.length_a   1.000
_cell.length_b   1.000
_cell.length_c   1.000
_cell.angle_alpha   90.00
_cell.angle_beta   90.00
_cell.angle_gamma   90.00
#
_symmetry.space_group_name_H-M   'P 1'
#
loop_
_entity.id
_entity.type
_entity.pdbx_description
1 polymer ?
#
loop_
_entity_poly.entity_id
_entity_poly.type
_entity_poly.pdbx_seq_one_letter_code
_entity_poly.pdbx_strand_id
1 'polypeptide(L)'
;MAGRGLSSARRPAGEGGLPADVAHDTQVTGPPTGRRPSPMPEFVIREATDEDGPALAELFHETWGGYEGCAFEPEDPSLFERPASWFAEHGGRLWVVMRDGAVAGSLGVARHARPQEFALSMICLDEPSRGQGLATALLAGADAFAAASEATKLNLWIDQRLADGVRFLERQGFLRDPGVRQHDDGAGALQAHYSKPVQAEVSLRLSEAPPAGAA
;
A
#
# COMPACT_ATOMS: atom_id res chain seq x y z
N MET A 1 25.04 -2.46 65.75
CA MET A 1 24.72 -1.46 64.72
C MET A 1 23.32 -1.80 64.21
N ALA A 2 22.30 -1.09 64.70
CA ALA A 2 21.61 0.00 63.98
C ALA A 2 20.88 -0.52 62.71
N GLY A 3 19.55 -0.49 62.59
CA GLY A 3 18.49 0.00 63.45
C GLY A 3 17.12 -0.05 62.76
N ARG A 4 16.08 0.29 63.55
CA ARG A 4 14.76 0.87 63.18
C ARG A 4 13.84 0.00 62.30
N GLY A 5 12.63 -0.42 62.70
CA GLY A 5 11.67 0.14 63.65
C GLY A 5 10.78 1.19 62.97
N LEU A 6 9.46 0.90 62.86
CA LEU A 6 8.27 1.74 62.55
C LEU A 6 7.34 0.91 61.61
N SER A 7 6.30 0.20 62.05
CA SER A 7 5.10 0.54 62.85
C SER A 7 4.18 1.60 62.22
N SER A 8 3.11 1.09 61.60
CA SER A 8 1.71 1.54 61.60
C SER A 8 1.38 3.03 61.71
N ALA A 9 0.58 3.55 60.76
CA ALA A 9 -0.62 4.33 61.11
C ALA A 9 -1.60 4.45 59.92
N ARG A 10 -2.88 4.60 60.29
CA ARG A 10 -4.09 4.64 59.47
C ARG A 10 -4.37 6.04 58.88
N ARG A 11 -5.17 6.05 57.80
CA ARG A 11 -6.19 7.01 57.28
C ARG A 11 -6.55 8.23 58.18
N PRO A 12 -7.00 9.40 57.67
CA PRO A 12 -8.27 9.52 56.93
C PRO A 12 -8.45 10.67 55.90
N ALA A 13 -9.63 10.65 55.28
CA ALA A 13 -10.25 11.68 54.45
C ALA A 13 -10.38 13.03 55.19
N GLY A 14 -10.27 14.10 54.43
CA GLY A 14 -10.55 15.47 54.86
C GLY A 14 -11.24 16.22 53.73
N GLU A 15 -12.56 16.35 53.86
CA GLU A 15 -13.35 17.44 53.28
C GLU A 15 -12.95 18.77 53.96
N GLY A 16 -12.91 19.86 53.20
CA GLY A 16 -12.70 21.21 53.70
C GLY A 16 -12.98 22.22 52.60
N GLY A 17 -14.06 22.99 52.74
CA GLY A 17 -14.60 23.86 51.70
C GLY A 17 -14.29 25.36 51.82
N LEU A 18 -14.96 26.08 50.90
CA LEU A 18 -15.30 27.53 50.84
C LEU A 18 -14.17 28.50 50.41
N PRO A 19 -14.47 29.71 49.84
CA PRO A 19 -15.76 30.40 49.70
C PRO A 19 -16.06 31.00 48.29
N ALA A 20 -17.11 31.81 48.25
CA ALA A 20 -17.73 32.52 47.12
C ALA A 20 -16.97 33.77 46.60
N ASP A 21 -17.49 34.24 45.46
CA ASP A 21 -17.45 35.59 44.88
C ASP A 21 -16.21 36.07 44.11
N VAL A 22 -16.39 36.34 42.82
CA VAL A 22 -16.38 37.70 42.19
C VAL A 22 -16.27 37.56 40.67
N ALA A 23 -17.11 38.32 39.98
CA ALA A 23 -17.26 38.39 38.53
C ALA A 23 -15.96 38.66 37.75
N HIS A 24 -15.85 38.08 36.55
CA HIS A 24 -15.42 38.81 35.36
C HIS A 24 -16.32 38.42 34.19
N ASP A 25 -17.08 39.42 33.74
CA ASP A 25 -17.60 39.51 32.39
C ASP A 25 -16.42 39.39 31.41
N THR A 26 -16.45 38.40 30.52
CA THR A 26 -15.86 38.57 29.19
C THR A 26 -16.62 37.70 28.21
N GLN A 27 -17.39 38.36 27.36
CA GLN A 27 -17.91 37.77 26.15
C GLN A 27 -16.76 37.23 25.30
N VAL A 28 -16.85 35.96 24.90
CA VAL A 28 -16.26 35.50 23.62
C VAL A 28 -17.38 34.82 22.84
N THR A 29 -18.14 35.64 22.14
CA THR A 29 -18.79 35.26 20.89
C THR A 29 -17.71 35.10 19.83
N GLY A 30 -17.40 33.86 19.48
CA GLY A 30 -16.72 33.51 18.24
C GLY A 30 -17.24 32.14 17.80
N PRO A 31 -17.63 31.95 16.51
CA PRO A 31 -17.94 30.61 16.03
C PRO A 31 -16.71 29.71 16.25
N PRO A 32 -16.87 28.39 16.51
CA PRO A 32 -15.72 27.50 16.56
C PRO A 32 -14.99 27.64 15.23
N THR A 33 -13.80 28.24 15.27
CA THR A 33 -12.93 28.33 14.10
C THR A 33 -12.70 26.91 13.65
N GLY A 34 -13.32 26.55 12.52
CA GLY A 34 -13.17 25.25 11.90
C GLY A 34 -11.69 24.92 11.85
N ARG A 35 -11.34 23.76 12.39
CA ARG A 35 -10.03 23.15 12.18
C ARG A 35 -9.80 23.18 10.67
N ARG A 36 -8.94 24.07 10.19
CA ARG A 36 -8.47 24.01 8.80
C ARG A 36 -8.02 22.57 8.60
N PRO A 37 -8.53 21.83 7.61
CA PRO A 37 -7.94 20.53 7.30
C PRO A 37 -6.45 20.78 7.12
N SER A 38 -5.62 20.06 7.88
CA SER A 38 -4.17 20.05 7.66
C SER A 38 -3.94 19.81 6.17
N PRO A 39 -2.96 20.47 5.53
CA PRO A 39 -2.69 20.22 4.13
C PRO A 39 -2.53 18.70 3.95
N MET A 40 -3.46 18.12 3.19
CA MET A 40 -3.40 16.70 2.88
C MET A 40 -2.25 16.52 1.88
N PRO A 41 -1.35 15.55 2.08
CA PRO A 41 -0.28 15.28 1.13
C PRO A 41 -0.87 15.04 -0.26
N GLU A 42 -0.23 15.61 -1.28
CA GLU A 42 -0.67 15.45 -2.66
C GLU A 42 -0.12 14.14 -3.21
N PHE A 43 -1.01 13.24 -3.60
CA PHE A 43 -0.65 11.98 -4.24
C PHE A 43 -0.95 12.02 -5.73
N VAL A 44 0.04 11.62 -6.53
CA VAL A 44 -0.10 11.48 -7.99
C VAL A 44 0.35 10.08 -8.38
N ILE A 45 -0.53 9.35 -9.08
CA ILE A 45 -0.16 8.07 -9.71
C ILE A 45 0.16 8.35 -11.17
N ARG A 46 1.33 7.92 -11.63
CA ARG A 46 1.75 8.03 -13.03
C ARG A 46 2.51 6.79 -13.47
N GLU A 47 2.63 6.61 -14.78
CA GLU A 47 3.59 5.65 -15.32
C GLU A 47 5.01 6.06 -14.95
N ALA A 48 5.84 5.06 -14.66
CA ALA A 48 7.24 5.24 -14.35
C ALA A 48 8.03 5.62 -15.61
N THR A 49 9.14 6.30 -15.39
CA THR A 49 10.19 6.52 -16.40
C THR A 49 11.47 5.81 -15.94
N ASP A 50 12.44 5.64 -16.84
CA ASP A 50 13.74 5.06 -16.46
C ASP A 50 14.48 5.92 -15.42
N GLU A 51 14.15 7.22 -15.33
CA GLU A 51 14.71 8.16 -14.35
C GLU A 51 14.22 7.89 -12.92
N ASP A 52 13.14 7.13 -12.73
CA ASP A 52 12.62 6.76 -11.41
C ASP A 52 13.47 5.66 -10.73
N GLY A 53 14.39 5.03 -11.46
CA GLY A 53 15.20 3.90 -11.00
C GLY A 53 15.88 4.11 -9.64
N PRO A 54 16.67 5.19 -9.44
CA PRO A 54 17.31 5.46 -8.16
C PRO A 54 16.33 5.62 -7.00
N ALA A 55 15.24 6.37 -7.20
CA ALA A 55 14.23 6.60 -6.16
C ALA A 55 13.46 5.33 -5.81
N LEU A 56 13.24 4.44 -6.79
CA LEU A 56 12.69 3.11 -6.56
C LEU A 56 13.65 2.25 -5.74
N ALA A 57 14.95 2.23 -6.08
CA ALA A 57 15.93 1.46 -5.33
C ALA A 57 15.99 1.89 -3.85
N GLU A 58 15.98 3.20 -3.59
CA GLU A 58 15.92 3.78 -2.24
C GLU A 58 14.64 3.36 -1.50
N LEU A 59 13.47 3.50 -2.13
CA LEU A 59 12.19 3.09 -1.54
C LEU A 59 12.19 1.61 -1.10
N PHE A 60 12.71 0.72 -1.96
CA PHE A 60 12.80 -0.71 -1.64
C PHE A 60 13.82 -0.98 -0.54
N HIS A 61 14.98 -0.32 -0.57
CA HIS A 61 15.97 -0.45 0.49
C HIS A 61 15.42 -0.03 1.86
N GLU A 62 14.75 1.12 1.93
CA GLU A 62 14.14 1.61 3.17
C GLU A 62 12.99 0.71 3.65
N THR A 63 12.12 0.29 2.74
CA THR A 63 10.95 -0.51 3.10
C THR A 63 11.34 -1.91 3.58
N TRP A 64 12.34 -2.54 2.96
CA TRP A 64 12.82 -3.87 3.37
C TRP A 64 13.78 -3.80 4.56
N GLY A 65 14.58 -2.73 4.68
CA GLY A 65 15.47 -2.50 5.82
C GLY A 65 14.72 -2.39 7.16
N GLY A 66 13.41 -2.10 7.13
CA GLY A 66 12.53 -2.16 8.30
C GLY A 66 12.20 -3.57 8.80
N TYR A 67 12.51 -4.64 8.05
CA TYR A 67 12.24 -6.03 8.44
C TYR A 67 13.53 -6.77 8.83
N GLU A 68 13.55 -7.34 10.04
CA GLU A 68 14.69 -8.09 10.55
C GLU A 68 15.04 -9.28 9.63
N GLY A 69 16.29 -9.35 9.17
CA GLY A 69 16.76 -10.41 8.28
C GLY A 69 16.24 -10.34 6.84
N CYS A 70 15.75 -9.18 6.39
CA CYS A 70 15.37 -8.95 5.00
C CYS A 70 16.38 -8.00 4.35
N ALA A 71 17.38 -8.54 3.63
CA ALA A 71 18.17 -7.74 2.72
C ALA A 71 17.39 -7.67 1.38
N PHE A 72 17.13 -6.46 0.89
CA PHE A 72 16.63 -6.32 -0.47
C PHE A 72 17.78 -6.55 -1.44
N GLU A 73 17.79 -7.71 -2.08
CA GLU A 73 18.68 -8.04 -3.20
C GLU A 73 17.79 -8.29 -4.42
N PRO A 74 17.79 -7.41 -5.44
CA PRO A 74 16.96 -7.61 -6.62
C PRO A 74 17.47 -8.80 -7.45
N GLU A 75 16.57 -9.66 -7.92
CA GLU A 75 16.92 -10.79 -8.82
C GLU A 75 17.59 -10.31 -10.12
N ASP A 76 17.18 -9.13 -10.59
CA ASP A 76 17.71 -8.47 -11.77
C ASP A 76 18.04 -7.01 -11.43
N PRO A 77 19.32 -6.67 -11.21
CA PRO A 77 19.72 -5.28 -10.95
C PRO A 77 19.38 -4.32 -12.10
N SER A 78 19.31 -4.82 -13.35
CA SER A 78 19.02 -3.97 -14.53
C SER A 78 17.60 -3.40 -14.49
N LEU A 79 16.70 -4.03 -13.74
CA LEU A 79 15.36 -3.51 -13.49
C LEU A 79 15.39 -2.11 -12.86
N PHE A 80 16.37 -1.81 -11.99
CA PHE A 80 16.48 -0.48 -11.39
C PHE A 80 17.26 0.51 -12.25
N GLU A 81 18.05 0.04 -13.23
CA GLU A 81 18.75 0.92 -14.17
C GLU A 81 17.79 1.51 -15.20
N ARG A 82 16.84 0.70 -15.71
CA ARG A 82 15.88 1.10 -16.74
C ARG A 82 14.49 0.51 -16.48
N PRO A 83 13.83 0.87 -15.38
CA PRO A 83 12.60 0.22 -14.93
C PRO A 83 11.47 0.29 -15.96
N ALA A 84 11.18 1.46 -16.54
CA ALA A 84 10.09 1.59 -17.48
C ALA A 84 10.35 0.78 -18.76
N SER A 85 11.58 0.85 -19.28
CA SER A 85 12.01 0.06 -20.44
C SER A 85 11.93 -1.45 -20.15
N TRP A 86 12.41 -1.88 -18.98
CA TRP A 86 12.40 -3.30 -18.60
C TRP A 86 10.98 -3.85 -18.62
N PHE A 87 10.01 -3.17 -17.99
CA PHE A 87 8.62 -3.62 -18.02
C PHE A 87 8.03 -3.60 -19.43
N ALA A 88 8.32 -2.57 -20.24
CA ALA A 88 7.84 -2.48 -21.61
C ALA A 88 8.36 -3.63 -22.49
N GLU A 89 9.64 -3.98 -22.37
CA GLU A 89 10.28 -5.10 -23.07
C GLU A 89 9.66 -6.45 -22.68
N HIS A 90 9.17 -6.57 -21.45
CA HIS A 90 8.44 -7.74 -20.94
C HIS A 90 6.92 -7.65 -21.16
N GLY A 91 6.48 -6.76 -22.07
CA GLY A 91 5.08 -6.60 -22.47
C GLY A 91 4.17 -6.04 -21.38
N GLY A 92 4.74 -5.28 -20.45
CA GLY A 92 4.16 -4.82 -19.21
C GLY A 92 4.23 -3.30 -19.02
N ARG A 93 3.93 -2.87 -17.79
CA ARG A 93 4.00 -1.46 -17.34
C ARG A 93 4.42 -1.37 -15.88
N LEU A 94 4.96 -0.22 -15.51
CA LEU A 94 5.27 0.14 -14.13
C LEU A 94 4.59 1.46 -13.79
N TRP A 95 3.96 1.52 -12.63
CA TRP A 95 3.41 2.75 -12.07
C TRP A 95 4.14 3.13 -10.80
N VAL A 96 4.28 4.43 -10.59
CA VAL A 96 4.79 5.02 -9.35
C VAL A 96 3.72 5.90 -8.72
N VAL A 97 3.77 5.94 -7.40
CA VAL A 97 3.02 6.91 -6.58
C VAL A 97 4.00 7.99 -6.17
N MET A 98 3.69 9.24 -6.51
CA MET A 98 4.41 10.40 -6.03
C MET A 98 3.68 10.95 -4.80
N ARG A 99 4.42 11.29 -3.74
CA ARG A 99 3.96 12.11 -2.61
C ARG A 99 4.81 13.37 -2.55
N ASP A 100 4.18 14.53 -2.72
CA ASP A 100 4.88 15.83 -2.64
C ASP A 100 6.15 15.89 -3.52
N GLY A 101 6.12 15.23 -4.68
CA GLY A 101 7.24 15.18 -5.65
C GLY A 101 8.26 14.05 -5.45
N ALA A 102 8.13 13.22 -4.41
CA ALA A 102 9.01 12.07 -4.17
C ALA A 102 8.29 10.73 -4.45
N VAL A 103 9.01 9.70 -4.90
CA VAL A 103 8.46 8.36 -5.09
C VAL A 103 8.13 7.77 -3.72
N ALA A 104 6.85 7.47 -3.51
CA ALA A 104 6.31 6.91 -2.27
C ALA A 104 5.75 5.49 -2.44
N GLY A 105 5.70 4.99 -3.67
CA GLY A 105 5.21 3.65 -3.96
C GLY A 105 5.39 3.25 -5.41
N SER A 106 5.21 1.96 -5.67
CA SER A 106 5.19 1.42 -7.03
C SER A 106 4.36 0.13 -7.14
N LEU A 107 4.02 -0.22 -8.39
CA LEU A 107 3.49 -1.52 -8.78
C LEU A 107 3.85 -1.78 -10.24
N GLY A 108 4.49 -2.91 -10.50
CA GLY A 108 4.83 -3.40 -11.83
C GLY A 108 3.93 -4.54 -12.27
N VAL A 109 3.68 -4.64 -13.57
CA VAL A 109 2.97 -5.75 -14.21
C VAL A 109 3.73 -6.16 -15.47
N ALA A 110 4.04 -7.45 -15.64
CA ALA A 110 4.76 -7.98 -16.79
C ALA A 110 4.13 -9.30 -17.29
N ARG A 111 4.36 -9.68 -18.54
CA ARG A 111 3.82 -10.95 -19.06
C ARG A 111 4.39 -12.12 -18.26
N HIS A 112 3.51 -13.05 -17.87
CA HIS A 112 3.92 -14.30 -17.24
C HIS A 112 4.35 -15.32 -18.31
N ALA A 113 5.09 -16.35 -17.91
CA ALA A 113 5.53 -17.42 -18.82
C ALA A 113 4.36 -18.19 -19.45
N ARG A 114 3.20 -18.24 -18.76
CA ARG A 114 1.98 -18.80 -19.32
C ARG A 114 1.28 -17.76 -20.20
N PRO A 115 0.83 -18.14 -21.41
CA PRO A 115 0.05 -17.26 -22.26
C PRO A 115 -1.20 -16.74 -21.52
N GLN A 116 -1.57 -15.47 -21.77
CA GLN A 116 -2.73 -14.79 -21.18
C GLN A 116 -2.68 -14.61 -19.65
N GLU A 117 -1.50 -14.72 -19.04
CA GLU A 117 -1.31 -14.39 -17.63
C GLU A 117 -0.32 -13.23 -17.50
N PHE A 118 -0.52 -12.39 -16.48
CA PHE A 118 0.41 -11.34 -16.09
C PHE A 118 0.89 -11.58 -14.66
N ALA A 119 2.16 -11.28 -14.42
CA ALA A 119 2.78 -11.30 -13.11
C ALA A 119 2.87 -9.88 -12.55
N LEU A 120 2.42 -9.69 -11.31
CA LEU A 120 2.66 -8.46 -10.56
C LEU A 120 3.98 -8.57 -9.82
N SER A 121 4.71 -7.46 -9.80
CA SER A 121 5.97 -7.32 -9.06
C SER A 121 6.09 -5.89 -8.55
N MET A 122 7.15 -5.64 -7.77
CA MET A 122 7.45 -4.31 -7.23
C MET A 122 6.28 -3.62 -6.50
N ILE A 123 5.45 -4.39 -5.79
CA ILE A 123 4.36 -3.80 -5.03
C ILE A 123 4.93 -3.24 -3.73
N CYS A 124 5.07 -1.92 -3.64
CA CYS A 124 5.62 -1.27 -2.47
C CYS A 124 4.93 0.08 -2.19
N LEU A 125 4.76 0.41 -0.91
CA LEU A 125 4.42 1.75 -0.42
C LEU A 125 5.26 2.06 0.81
N ASP A 126 5.78 3.28 0.88
CA ASP A 126 6.40 3.80 2.09
C ASP A 126 5.38 3.85 3.24
N GLU A 127 5.86 3.79 4.48
CA GLU A 127 4.99 3.69 5.65
C GLU A 127 3.94 4.81 5.76
N PRO A 128 4.29 6.11 5.54
CA PRO A 128 3.32 7.18 5.67
C PRO A 128 2.26 7.22 4.54
N SER A 129 2.47 6.55 3.41
CA SER A 129 1.48 6.47 2.31
C SER A 129 0.55 5.25 2.43
N ARG A 130 0.75 4.38 3.42
CA ARG A 130 -0.16 3.24 3.66
C ARG A 130 -1.50 3.69 4.24
N GLY A 131 -2.53 2.85 4.06
CA GLY A 131 -3.87 3.12 4.59
C GLY A 131 -4.68 4.16 3.83
N GLN A 132 -4.16 4.70 2.73
CA GLN A 132 -4.80 5.76 1.94
C GLN A 132 -5.47 5.25 0.65
N GLY A 133 -5.55 3.93 0.45
CA GLY A 133 -6.12 3.31 -0.75
C GLY A 133 -5.22 3.31 -1.99
N LEU A 134 -3.98 3.82 -1.89
CA LEU A 134 -3.05 3.95 -3.03
C LEU A 134 -2.67 2.60 -3.64
N ALA A 135 -2.44 1.57 -2.83
CA ALA A 135 -2.17 0.21 -3.34
C ALA A 135 -3.36 -0.37 -4.10
N THR A 136 -4.58 -0.09 -3.63
CA THR A 136 -5.81 -0.49 -4.32
C THR A 136 -5.95 0.23 -5.66
N ALA A 137 -5.63 1.52 -5.71
CA ALA A 137 -5.66 2.30 -6.95
C ALA A 137 -4.62 1.80 -7.98
N LEU A 138 -3.39 1.51 -7.53
CA LEU A 138 -2.37 0.87 -8.37
C LEU A 138 -2.83 -0.48 -8.92
N LEU A 139 -3.40 -1.33 -8.06
CA LEU A 139 -3.88 -2.64 -8.46
C LEU A 139 -5.03 -2.54 -9.47
N ALA A 140 -5.95 -1.58 -9.30
CA ALA A 140 -7.03 -1.33 -10.25
C ALA A 140 -6.49 -0.95 -11.64
N GLY A 141 -5.41 -0.16 -11.70
CA GLY A 141 -4.72 0.15 -12.96
C GLY A 141 -4.12 -1.09 -13.62
N ALA A 142 -3.51 -1.98 -12.83
CA ALA A 142 -2.98 -3.25 -13.32
C ALA A 142 -4.07 -4.22 -13.78
N ASP A 143 -5.19 -4.32 -13.05
CA ASP A 143 -6.38 -5.09 -13.45
C ASP A 143 -6.92 -4.58 -14.80
N ALA A 144 -7.07 -3.25 -14.96
CA ALA A 144 -7.53 -2.65 -16.21
C ALA A 144 -6.56 -2.92 -17.38
N PHE A 145 -5.26 -2.79 -17.15
CA PHE A 145 -4.24 -3.12 -18.15
C PHE A 145 -4.28 -4.60 -18.57
N ALA A 146 -4.42 -5.50 -17.60
CA ALA A 146 -4.50 -6.93 -17.86
C ALA A 146 -5.79 -7.30 -18.62
N ALA A 147 -6.93 -6.71 -18.24
CA ALA A 147 -8.21 -6.90 -18.92
C ALA A 147 -8.16 -6.40 -20.38
N ALA A 148 -7.61 -5.20 -20.60
CA ALA A 148 -7.40 -4.65 -21.94
C ALA A 148 -6.43 -5.48 -22.80
N SER A 149 -5.56 -6.26 -22.15
CA SER A 149 -4.62 -7.18 -22.79
C SER A 149 -5.17 -8.60 -22.94
N GLU A 150 -6.48 -8.80 -22.72
CA GLU A 150 -7.19 -10.08 -22.79
C GLU A 150 -6.59 -11.17 -21.87
N ALA A 151 -6.00 -10.74 -20.75
CA ALA A 151 -5.48 -11.66 -19.76
C ALA A 151 -6.61 -12.35 -19.01
N THR A 152 -6.37 -13.59 -18.59
CA THR A 152 -7.31 -14.38 -17.80
C THR A 152 -6.97 -14.37 -16.32
N LYS A 153 -5.72 -14.05 -15.96
CA LYS A 153 -5.22 -14.17 -14.59
C LYS A 153 -4.06 -13.22 -14.29
N LEU A 154 -4.07 -12.67 -13.09
CA LEU A 154 -2.93 -12.05 -12.43
C LEU A 154 -2.33 -13.01 -11.42
N ASN A 155 -1.00 -13.08 -11.37
CA ASN A 155 -0.26 -13.87 -10.40
C ASN A 155 0.87 -13.05 -9.79
N LEU A 156 1.40 -13.47 -8.64
CA LEU A 156 2.59 -12.90 -8.05
C LEU A 156 3.23 -13.85 -7.03
N TRP A 157 4.49 -13.57 -6.72
CA TRP A 157 5.21 -14.17 -5.60
C TRP A 157 5.41 -13.14 -4.50
N ILE A 158 5.10 -13.50 -3.27
CA ILE A 158 5.28 -12.64 -2.10
C ILE A 158 5.97 -13.40 -0.98
N ASP A 159 6.92 -12.74 -0.32
CA ASP A 159 7.53 -13.26 0.91
C ASP A 159 6.47 -13.36 2.02
N GLN A 160 6.36 -14.54 2.62
CA GLN A 160 5.38 -14.81 3.69
C GLN A 160 5.61 -13.97 4.95
N ARG A 161 6.82 -13.42 5.15
CA ARG A 161 7.15 -12.51 6.25
C ARG A 161 6.42 -11.17 6.12
N LEU A 162 6.05 -10.76 4.89
CA LEU A 162 5.33 -9.51 4.61
C LEU A 162 3.83 -9.65 4.93
N ALA A 163 3.49 -9.87 6.20
CA ALA A 163 2.14 -10.17 6.66
C ALA A 163 1.09 -9.13 6.22
N ASP A 164 1.46 -7.85 6.14
CA ASP A 164 0.55 -6.80 5.69
C ASP A 164 0.30 -6.83 4.18
N GLY A 165 1.33 -7.19 3.40
CA GLY A 165 1.20 -7.42 1.96
C GLY A 165 0.34 -8.65 1.66
N VAL A 166 0.55 -9.75 2.39
CA VAL A 166 -0.28 -10.96 2.28
C VAL A 166 -1.75 -10.64 2.58
N ARG A 167 -2.02 -9.97 3.71
CA ARG A 167 -3.39 -9.56 4.08
C ARG A 167 -3.99 -8.60 3.07
N PHE A 168 -3.19 -7.73 2.45
CA PHE A 168 -3.66 -6.86 1.38
C PHE A 168 -4.12 -7.68 0.16
N LEU A 169 -3.29 -8.60 -0.32
CA LEU A 169 -3.61 -9.44 -1.48
C LEU A 169 -4.87 -10.28 -1.27
N GLU A 170 -5.00 -10.91 -0.11
CA GLU A 170 -6.19 -11.70 0.25
C GLU A 170 -7.47 -10.83 0.24
N ARG A 171 -7.40 -9.61 0.76
CA ARG A 171 -8.53 -8.65 0.70
C ARG A 171 -8.86 -8.22 -0.73
N GLN A 172 -7.89 -8.21 -1.63
CA GLN A 172 -8.09 -7.90 -3.05
C GLN A 172 -8.56 -9.11 -3.88
N GLY A 173 -8.83 -10.25 -3.23
CA GLY A 173 -9.36 -11.45 -3.87
C GLY A 173 -8.29 -12.37 -4.47
N PHE A 174 -7.01 -12.14 -4.18
CA PHE A 174 -5.97 -13.12 -4.52
C PHE A 174 -6.10 -14.35 -3.63
N LEU A 175 -5.99 -15.52 -4.26
CA LEU A 175 -6.01 -16.81 -3.61
C LEU A 175 -4.60 -17.37 -3.58
N ARG A 176 -4.23 -17.97 -2.45
CA ARG A 176 -2.94 -18.66 -2.30
C ARG A 176 -2.98 -19.95 -3.12
N ASP A 177 -2.02 -20.09 -4.04
CA ASP A 177 -1.84 -21.33 -4.79
C ASP A 177 -1.01 -22.35 -3.99
N PRO A 178 -1.13 -23.65 -4.30
CA PRO A 178 -0.30 -24.67 -3.68
C PRO A 178 1.18 -24.48 -4.06
N GLY A 179 2.06 -24.55 -3.05
CA GLY A 179 3.50 -24.50 -3.24
C GLY A 179 4.14 -23.23 -2.68
N VAL A 180 5.44 -23.33 -2.46
CA VAL A 180 6.32 -22.22 -2.07
C VAL A 180 7.60 -22.36 -2.86
N ARG A 181 8.22 -21.23 -3.22
CA ARG A 181 9.58 -21.23 -3.73
C ARG A 181 10.50 -20.63 -2.68
N GLN A 182 11.71 -21.16 -2.59
CA GLN A 182 12.76 -20.49 -1.85
C GLN A 182 13.32 -19.40 -2.77
N HIS A 183 13.36 -18.18 -2.27
CA HIS A 183 14.01 -17.06 -2.91
C HIS A 183 15.31 -16.82 -2.15
N ASP A 184 16.41 -16.78 -2.89
CA ASP A 184 17.74 -16.70 -2.33
C ASP A 184 18.10 -15.22 -2.10
N ASP A 185 17.54 -14.66 -1.03
CA ASP A 185 17.86 -13.31 -0.52
C ASP A 185 19.01 -13.32 0.50
N GLY A 186 19.81 -14.41 0.53
CA GLY A 186 20.82 -14.67 1.55
C GLY A 186 20.25 -15.15 2.90
N ALA A 187 18.94 -15.04 3.14
CA ALA A 187 18.23 -15.53 4.33
C ALA A 187 17.29 -16.71 4.06
N GLY A 188 17.07 -17.05 2.78
CA GLY A 188 16.27 -18.20 2.36
C GLY A 188 14.77 -17.94 2.46
N ALA A 189 14.31 -16.74 2.10
CA ALA A 189 12.90 -16.36 2.09
C ALA A 189 11.98 -17.41 1.43
N LEU A 190 10.92 -17.80 2.12
CA LEU A 190 9.86 -18.62 1.53
C LEU A 190 8.80 -17.71 0.91
N GLN A 191 8.74 -17.71 -0.43
CA GLN A 191 7.72 -16.99 -1.17
C GLN A 191 6.52 -17.89 -1.45
N ALA A 192 5.33 -17.38 -1.16
CA ALA A 192 4.06 -17.99 -1.56
C ALA A 192 3.60 -17.41 -2.89
N HIS A 193 2.99 -18.27 -3.71
CA HIS A 193 2.34 -17.87 -4.95
C HIS A 193 0.88 -17.49 -4.67
N TYR A 194 0.45 -16.36 -5.23
CA TYR A 194 -0.93 -15.89 -5.17
C TYR A 194 -1.43 -15.60 -6.57
N SER A 195 -2.70 -15.93 -6.85
CA SER A 195 -3.32 -15.60 -8.12
C SER A 195 -4.78 -15.17 -8.00
N LYS A 196 -5.24 -14.38 -8.97
CA LYS A 196 -6.62 -13.88 -9.08
C LYS A 196 -7.04 -13.90 -10.55
N PRO A 197 -8.27 -14.33 -10.88
CA PRO A 197 -8.80 -14.17 -12.23
C PRO A 197 -8.93 -12.68 -12.58
N VAL A 198 -8.59 -12.33 -13.81
CA VAL A 198 -8.88 -10.99 -14.34
C VAL A 198 -10.35 -10.96 -14.69
N GLN A 199 -11.09 -10.06 -14.07
CA GLN A 199 -12.47 -9.82 -14.47
C GLN A 199 -12.43 -8.99 -15.75
N ALA A 200 -12.78 -9.60 -16.87
CA ALA A 200 -13.13 -8.82 -18.05
C ALA A 200 -14.28 -7.90 -17.64
N GLU A 201 -14.13 -6.57 -17.83
CA GLU A 201 -15.30 -5.70 -17.76
C GLU A 201 -16.33 -6.25 -18.74
N VAL A 202 -17.42 -6.79 -18.19
CA VAL A 202 -18.60 -7.13 -18.98
C VAL A 202 -19.10 -5.78 -19.48
N SER A 203 -18.70 -5.42 -20.71
CA SER A 203 -19.31 -4.32 -21.45
C SER A 203 -20.81 -4.59 -21.47
N LEU A 204 -21.53 -3.89 -20.59
CA LEU A 204 -22.98 -3.80 -20.64
C LEU A 204 -23.32 -3.28 -22.02
N ARG A 205 -23.75 -4.17 -22.91
CA ARG A 205 -24.30 -3.76 -24.20
C ARG A 205 -25.46 -2.84 -23.88
N LEU A 206 -25.30 -1.56 -24.21
CA LEU A 206 -26.40 -0.64 -24.32
C LEU A 206 -27.37 -1.27 -25.31
N SER A 207 -28.54 -1.68 -24.82
CA SER A 207 -29.62 -2.23 -25.61
C SER A 207 -29.92 -1.28 -26.76
N GLU A 208 -29.56 -1.67 -27.98
CA GLU A 208 -30.04 -0.99 -29.18
C GLU A 208 -31.56 -1.14 -29.18
N ALA A 209 -32.26 -0.03 -28.97
CA ALA A 209 -33.72 0.02 -29.08
C ALA A 209 -34.11 -0.38 -30.51
N PRO A 210 -35.16 -1.18 -30.71
CA PRO A 210 -35.61 -1.54 -32.05
C PRO A 210 -36.04 -0.26 -32.80
N PRO A 211 -35.79 -0.16 -34.11
CA PRO A 211 -36.20 1.00 -34.89
C PRO A 211 -37.73 1.15 -34.82
N ALA A 212 -38.18 2.26 -34.25
CA ALA A 212 -39.56 2.70 -34.36
C ALA A 212 -39.80 3.14 -35.81
N GLY A 213 -40.57 2.36 -36.57
CA GLY A 213 -41.05 2.80 -37.87
C GLY A 213 -41.27 1.68 -38.87
N ALA A 214 -42.42 1.02 -38.77
CA ALA A 214 -43.09 0.46 -39.94
C ALA A 214 -44.59 0.70 -39.73
N ALA A 215 -45.05 1.84 -40.24
CA ALA A 215 -46.44 2.10 -40.55
C ALA A 215 -46.63 1.86 -42.06
#